data_AF-A0AA43FE75-F1
#
_entry.id   AF-A0AA43FE75-F1
#
_cell.length_a   1.000
_cell.length_b   1.000
_cell.length_c   1.000
_cell.angle_alpha   90.00
_cell.angle_beta   90.00
_cell.angle_gamma   90.00
#
_symmetry.space_group_name_H-M   'P 1'
#
loop_
_entity.id
_entity.type
_entity.pdbx_description
1 polymer ?
#
loop_
_entity_poly.entity_id
_entity_poly.type
_entity_poly.pdbx_seq_one_letter_code
_entity_poly.pdbx_strand_id
1 'polypeptide(L)'
;MLDERKIVVLQTLIEQYIATGEPVSSAAIAQHSGLGVSTATIRNDLTSLEAEGYLLQPHTSAGRLPTAKGYRYYVDHSEPGHLRRGTQNRINTFFSSVQLELSRLLKATTELVADETTYPAVVLGPGLGGDKIRGAHVVKTGTRTMLVVLVTDNGQVSQDIVSVGDDLPEATVTEVERLIVDLLVGHSIPEAAQRFAEQSPGVTPATRAILERVFEVIVRSDQSTRQIYIGGTARMTSVWEDFSAVNRVLEV
;
A
#
# COMPACT_ATOMS: atom_id res chain seq x y z
N MET A 1 24.78 20.05 11.75
CA MET A 1 24.40 18.93 12.64
C MET A 1 23.85 19.56 13.91
N LEU A 2 22.66 19.16 14.38
CA LEU A 2 22.09 19.72 15.60
C LEU A 2 22.94 19.30 16.80
N ASP A 3 23.09 20.20 17.77
CA ASP A 3 23.72 19.85 19.05
C ASP A 3 22.77 18.96 19.88
N GLU A 4 23.33 18.15 20.78
CA GLU A 4 22.56 17.18 21.57
C GLU A 4 21.42 17.83 22.35
N ARG A 5 21.63 19.05 22.86
CA ARG A 5 20.60 19.78 23.61
C ARG A 5 19.43 20.19 22.72
N LYS A 6 19.71 20.74 21.54
CA LYS A 6 18.70 21.10 20.54
C LYS A 6 17.93 19.88 20.05
N ILE A 7 18.57 18.71 19.95
CA ILE A 7 17.90 17.45 19.63
C ILE A 7 16.85 17.13 20.70
N VAL A 8 17.24 17.16 21.99
CA VAL A 8 16.32 16.90 23.10
C VAL A 8 15.20 17.95 23.15
N VAL A 9 15.50 19.23 22.93
CA VAL A 9 14.50 20.31 22.87
C VAL A 9 13.51 20.07 21.74
N LEU A 10 13.98 19.71 20.54
CA LEU A 10 13.14 19.44 19.38
C LEU A 10 12.26 18.20 19.58
N GLN A 11 12.82 17.11 20.11
CA GLN A 11 12.08 15.88 20.45
C GLN A 11 10.99 16.16 21.48
N THR A 12 11.34 16.80 22.60
CA THR A 12 10.38 17.15 23.67
C THR A 12 9.26 18.02 23.11
N LEU A 13 9.58 19.00 22.27
CA LEU A 13 8.55 19.86 21.64
C LEU A 13 7.59 19.03 20.79
N ILE A 14 8.12 18.14 19.93
CA ILE A 14 7.30 17.34 19.01
C ILE A 14 6.41 16.38 19.80
N GLU A 15 6.93 15.71 20.82
CA GLU A 15 6.14 14.81 21.68
C GLU A 15 5.02 15.56 22.41
N GLN A 16 5.30 16.75 22.96
CA GLN A 16 4.28 17.59 23.59
C GLN A 16 3.22 18.03 22.58
N TYR A 17 3.63 18.45 21.38
CA TYR A 17 2.69 18.85 20.33
C TYR A 17 1.83 17.69 19.84
N ILE A 18 2.38 16.48 19.71
CA ILE A 18 1.61 15.27 19.37
C ILE A 18 0.58 14.95 20.46
N ALA A 19 0.92 15.18 21.73
CA ALA A 19 0.03 14.88 22.85
C ALA A 19 -1.11 15.89 23.01
N THR A 20 -0.87 17.17 22.74
CA THR A 20 -1.84 18.25 23.04
C THR A 20 -2.46 18.90 21.81
N GLY A 21 -1.78 18.88 20.67
CA GLY A 21 -2.14 19.66 19.48
C GLY A 21 -1.92 21.18 19.63
N GLU A 22 -1.31 21.63 20.73
CA GLU A 22 -1.17 23.05 21.05
C GLU A 22 0.28 23.56 20.89
N PRO A 23 0.49 24.83 20.47
CA PRO A 23 1.84 25.41 20.38
C PRO A 23 2.62 25.32 21.70
N VAL A 24 3.85 24.82 21.65
CA VAL A 24 4.61 24.45 22.86
C VAL A 24 5.52 25.59 23.32
N SER A 25 5.43 25.94 24.61
CA SER A 25 6.25 27.00 25.22
C SER A 25 7.60 26.47 25.72
N SER A 26 8.59 27.38 25.87
CA SER A 26 9.88 27.01 26.48
C SER A 26 9.72 26.56 27.94
N ALA A 27 8.69 27.03 28.66
CA ALA A 27 8.40 26.59 30.01
C ALA A 27 7.89 25.13 30.04
N ALA A 28 7.04 24.76 29.08
CA ALA A 28 6.58 23.37 28.94
C ALA A 28 7.76 22.43 28.64
N ILE A 29 8.67 22.82 27.75
CA ILE A 29 9.87 22.01 27.44
C ILE A 29 10.81 21.93 28.65
N ALA A 30 10.98 23.00 29.43
CA ALA A 30 11.79 22.98 30.64
C ALA A 30 11.32 21.92 31.65
N GLN A 31 10.00 21.73 31.75
CA GLN A 31 9.40 20.75 32.66
C GLN A 31 9.54 19.30 32.17
N HIS A 32 9.53 19.07 30.85
CA HIS A 32 9.45 17.72 30.27
C HIS A 32 10.79 17.19 29.72
N SER A 33 11.74 18.07 29.39
CA SER A 33 12.99 17.67 28.70
C SER A 33 14.07 17.06 29.59
N GLY A 34 14.00 17.22 30.91
CA GLY A 34 15.02 16.73 31.84
C GLY A 34 16.40 17.40 31.71
N LEU A 35 16.55 18.44 30.88
CA LEU A 35 17.84 19.09 30.58
C LEU A 35 18.41 19.93 31.73
N GLY A 36 17.61 20.26 32.74
CA GLY A 36 18.05 21.07 33.89
C GLY A 36 18.47 22.51 33.57
N VAL A 37 18.13 23.03 32.38
CA VAL A 37 18.46 24.38 31.94
C VAL A 37 17.30 25.37 32.14
N SER A 38 17.64 26.66 32.16
CA SER A 38 16.63 27.72 32.31
C SER A 38 15.71 27.84 31.10
N THR A 39 14.48 28.32 31.33
CA THR A 39 13.52 28.67 30.27
C THR A 39 14.09 29.67 29.25
N ALA A 40 15.00 30.55 29.66
CA ALA A 40 15.67 31.50 28.76
C ALA A 40 16.64 30.78 27.80
N THR A 41 17.39 29.79 28.30
CA THR A 41 18.28 28.95 27.48
C THR A 41 17.48 28.19 26.44
N ILE A 42 16.39 27.54 26.84
CA ILE A 42 15.50 26.81 25.91
C ILE A 42 14.88 27.76 24.90
N ARG A 43 14.52 28.99 25.30
CA ARG A 43 14.00 30.00 24.38
C ARG A 43 15.00 30.31 23.27
N ASN A 44 16.30 30.40 23.57
CA ASN A 44 17.35 30.61 22.58
C ASN A 44 17.51 29.41 21.64
N ASP A 45 17.48 28.19 22.18
CA ASP A 45 17.55 26.97 21.37
C ASP A 45 16.37 26.88 20.41
N LEU A 46 15.15 27.20 20.87
CA LEU A 46 13.95 27.27 20.03
C LEU A 46 14.06 28.32 18.92
N THR A 47 14.60 29.51 19.22
CA THR A 47 14.85 30.54 18.20
C THR A 47 15.86 30.06 17.16
N SER A 48 16.89 29.31 17.57
CA SER A 48 17.83 28.72 16.62
C SER A 48 17.17 27.65 15.75
N LEU A 49 16.38 26.76 16.35
CA LEU A 49 15.65 25.71 15.64
C LEU A 49 14.63 26.28 14.63
N GLU A 50 14.01 27.41 14.97
CA GLU A 50 13.14 28.17 14.06
C GLU A 50 13.93 28.80 12.90
N ALA A 51 15.05 29.48 13.17
CA ALA A 51 15.92 30.03 12.14
C ALA A 51 16.48 28.94 11.19
N GLU A 52 16.69 27.73 11.71
CA GLU A 52 17.09 26.55 10.95
C GLU A 52 15.90 25.85 10.24
N GLY A 53 14.67 26.31 10.46
CA GLY A 53 13.45 25.85 9.78
C GLY A 53 12.81 24.56 10.32
N TYR A 54 13.23 24.07 11.50
CA TYR A 54 12.62 22.91 12.15
C TYR A 54 11.31 23.26 12.87
N LEU A 55 11.19 24.51 13.31
CA LEU A 55 10.03 25.03 14.04
C LEU A 55 9.50 26.27 13.34
N LEU A 56 8.25 26.62 13.65
CA LEU A 56 7.68 27.91 13.30
C LEU A 56 6.90 28.48 14.49
N GLN A 57 6.85 29.80 14.58
CA GLN A 57 5.99 30.51 15.53
C GLN A 57 4.75 31.08 14.78
N PRO A 58 3.52 30.63 15.09
CA PRO A 58 2.33 31.08 14.36
C PRO A 58 1.98 32.54 14.65
N HIS A 59 2.17 32.98 15.89
CA HIS A 59 1.96 34.37 16.34
C HIS A 59 3.02 34.76 17.37
N THR A 60 3.34 36.05 17.46
CA THR A 60 4.46 36.59 18.27
C THR A 60 4.42 36.21 19.76
N SER A 61 3.24 35.90 20.31
CA SER A 61 3.06 35.44 21.71
C SER A 61 2.83 33.93 21.85
N ALA A 62 2.66 33.21 20.75
CA ALA A 62 2.38 31.77 20.76
C ALA A 62 3.67 30.95 21.01
N GLY A 63 3.49 29.72 21.48
CA GLY A 63 4.53 28.70 21.50
C GLY A 63 5.04 28.37 20.08
N ARG A 64 5.94 27.39 19.98
CA ARG A 64 6.46 26.91 18.70
C ARG A 64 5.74 25.63 18.32
N LEU A 65 5.60 25.41 17.02
CA LEU A 65 5.07 24.17 16.46
C LEU A 65 6.01 23.61 15.40
N PRO A 66 6.07 22.28 15.25
CA PRO A 66 7.00 21.63 14.35
C PRO A 66 6.62 21.86 12.89
N THR A 67 7.63 22.12 12.05
CA THR A 67 7.46 22.11 10.59
C THR A 67 7.53 20.68 10.06
N ALA A 68 7.22 20.49 8.77
CA ALA A 68 7.48 19.21 8.10
C ALA A 68 8.96 18.77 8.21
N LYS A 69 9.90 19.72 8.22
CA LYS A 69 11.33 19.46 8.45
C LYS A 69 11.61 19.02 9.88
N GLY A 70 10.96 19.64 10.87
CA GLY A 70 11.00 19.22 12.28
C GLY A 70 10.56 17.78 12.46
N TYR A 71 9.38 17.43 11.93
CA TYR A 71 8.87 16.06 11.98
C TYR A 71 9.77 15.06 11.27
N ARG A 72 10.28 15.40 10.08
CA ARG A 72 11.22 14.53 9.34
C ARG A 72 12.45 14.24 10.18
N TYR A 73 13.07 15.27 10.76
CA TYR A 73 14.23 15.10 11.62
C TYR A 73 13.93 14.19 12.82
N TYR A 74 12.80 14.42 13.49
CA TYR A 74 12.35 13.58 14.61
C TYR A 74 12.19 12.12 14.21
N VAL A 75 11.52 11.83 13.10
CA VAL A 75 11.34 10.45 12.63
C VAL A 75 12.67 9.79 12.26
N ASP A 76 13.56 10.52 11.58
CA ASP A 76 14.84 9.98 11.11
C ASP A 76 15.84 9.71 12.26
N HIS A 77 15.65 10.35 13.43
CA HIS A 77 16.61 10.29 14.55
C HIS A 77 16.00 9.74 15.86
N SER A 78 14.72 9.39 15.88
CA SER A 78 14.10 8.76 17.05
C SER A 78 14.12 7.25 16.89
N GLU A 79 14.44 6.53 17.95
CA GLU A 79 14.27 5.09 17.95
C GLU A 79 12.77 4.75 17.88
N PRO A 80 12.35 3.81 17.02
CA PRO A 80 10.97 3.35 17.00
C PRO A 80 10.58 2.85 18.39
N GLY A 81 9.51 3.44 18.95
CA GLY A 81 8.94 2.95 20.19
C GLY A 81 8.52 1.48 20.08
N HIS A 82 8.48 0.79 21.22
CA HIS A 82 7.96 -0.57 21.25
C HIS A 82 6.44 -0.56 21.24
N LEU A 83 5.83 -1.44 20.43
CA LEU A 83 4.39 -1.66 20.49
C LEU A 83 3.99 -2.11 21.90
N ARG A 84 2.85 -1.61 22.37
CA ARG A 84 2.27 -2.05 23.65
C ARG A 84 2.03 -3.56 23.59
N ARG A 85 2.27 -4.28 24.69
CA ARG A 85 2.06 -5.75 24.76
C ARG A 85 0.67 -6.17 24.30
N GLY A 86 -0.36 -5.36 24.58
CA GLY A 86 -1.73 -5.62 24.11
C GLY A 86 -1.83 -5.66 22.58
N THR A 87 -1.27 -4.66 21.89
CA THR A 87 -1.19 -4.61 20.43
C THR A 87 -0.38 -5.79 19.89
N GLN A 88 0.78 -6.10 20.48
CA GLN A 88 1.59 -7.27 20.06
C GLN A 88 0.81 -8.58 20.17
N ASN A 89 0.09 -8.80 21.27
CA ASN A 89 -0.73 -9.98 21.47
C ASN A 89 -1.88 -10.07 20.47
N ARG A 90 -2.55 -8.96 20.16
CA ARG A 90 -3.59 -8.91 19.13
C ARG A 90 -3.06 -9.30 17.76
N ILE A 91 -1.92 -8.73 17.36
CA ILE A 91 -1.23 -9.06 16.11
C ILE A 91 -0.88 -10.55 16.05
N ASN A 92 -0.23 -11.08 17.10
CA ASN A 92 0.17 -12.49 17.13
C ASN A 92 -1.03 -13.43 17.10
N THR A 93 -2.10 -13.13 17.83
CA THR A 93 -3.33 -13.92 17.86
C THR A 93 -3.97 -13.94 16.48
N PHE A 94 -4.08 -12.78 15.82
CA PHE A 94 -4.60 -12.65 14.46
C PHE A 94 -3.85 -13.60 13.52
N PHE A 95 -2.52 -13.47 13.39
CA PHE A 95 -1.74 -14.30 12.47
C PHE A 95 -1.73 -15.79 12.82
N SER A 96 -1.79 -16.15 14.10
CA SER A 96 -1.85 -17.57 14.52
C SER A 96 -3.16 -18.28 14.12
N SER A 97 -4.22 -17.50 13.86
CA SER A 97 -5.56 -18.01 13.54
C SER A 97 -5.86 -18.04 12.04
N VAL A 98 -4.97 -17.50 11.20
CA VAL A 98 -5.24 -17.30 9.78
C VAL A 98 -4.83 -18.53 8.96
N GLN A 99 -5.84 -19.30 8.51
CA GLN A 99 -5.74 -20.24 7.39
C GLN A 99 -6.54 -19.70 6.18
N LEU A 100 -6.32 -18.44 5.83
CA LEU A 100 -7.10 -17.75 4.80
C LEU A 100 -6.34 -17.67 3.48
N GLU A 101 -7.08 -17.60 2.37
CA GLU A 101 -6.56 -17.17 1.08
C GLU A 101 -5.85 -15.81 1.20
N LEU A 102 -4.78 -15.61 0.42
CA LEU A 102 -3.94 -14.41 0.48
C LEU A 102 -4.75 -13.11 0.45
N SER A 103 -5.80 -13.06 -0.37
CA SER A 103 -6.66 -11.88 -0.50
C SER A 103 -7.38 -11.51 0.80
N ARG A 104 -7.90 -12.51 1.51
CA ARG A 104 -8.56 -12.32 2.81
C ARG A 104 -7.55 -11.93 3.89
N LEU A 105 -6.34 -12.52 3.85
CA LEU A 105 -5.27 -12.16 4.77
C LEU A 105 -4.84 -10.70 4.58
N LEU A 106 -4.64 -10.26 3.33
CA LEU A 106 -4.27 -8.88 3.03
C LEU A 106 -5.36 -7.91 3.47
N LYS A 107 -6.64 -8.19 3.16
CA LYS A 107 -7.77 -7.37 3.63
C LYS A 107 -7.80 -7.22 5.15
N ALA A 108 -7.72 -8.33 5.87
CA ALA A 108 -7.81 -8.32 7.32
C ALA A 108 -6.56 -7.68 7.98
N THR A 109 -5.39 -7.79 7.35
CA THR A 109 -4.18 -7.07 7.77
C THR A 109 -4.37 -5.56 7.60
N THR A 110 -4.94 -5.11 6.48
CA THR A 110 -5.24 -3.68 6.26
C THR A 110 -6.20 -3.14 7.32
N GLU A 111 -7.25 -3.89 7.67
CA GLU A 111 -8.18 -3.52 8.73
C GLU A 111 -7.47 -3.44 10.10
N LEU A 112 -6.61 -4.41 10.42
CA LEU A 112 -5.83 -4.40 11.66
C LEU A 112 -4.91 -3.18 11.76
N VAL A 113 -4.20 -2.82 10.69
CA VAL A 113 -3.33 -1.64 10.65
C VAL A 113 -4.15 -0.36 10.83
N ALA A 114 -5.29 -0.26 10.16
CA ALA A 114 -6.17 0.90 10.32
C ALA A 114 -6.70 1.02 11.77
N ASP A 115 -6.97 -0.09 12.42
CA ASP A 115 -7.45 -0.12 13.81
C ASP A 115 -6.36 0.25 14.82
N GLU A 116 -5.14 -0.25 14.64
CA GLU A 116 -4.03 0.05 15.56
C GLU A 116 -3.49 1.47 15.38
N THR A 117 -3.55 2.03 14.17
CA THR A 117 -3.04 3.38 13.89
C THR A 117 -4.11 4.45 14.01
N THR A 118 -5.40 4.11 13.93
CA THR A 118 -6.52 5.07 13.79
C THR A 118 -6.49 5.86 12.47
N TYR A 119 -5.61 5.52 11.53
CA TYR A 119 -5.53 6.12 10.20
C TYR A 119 -6.09 5.17 9.13
N PRO A 120 -6.46 5.69 7.94
CA PRO A 120 -6.68 4.86 6.78
C PRO A 120 -5.42 4.07 6.44
N ALA A 121 -5.58 2.80 6.10
CA ALA A 121 -4.49 1.93 5.68
C ALA A 121 -4.73 1.46 4.24
N VAL A 122 -3.63 1.40 3.48
CA VAL A 122 -3.62 0.87 2.11
C VAL A 122 -2.55 -0.20 2.03
N VAL A 123 -2.92 -1.38 1.55
CA VAL A 123 -2.00 -2.47 1.24
C VAL A 123 -2.10 -2.78 -0.24
N LEU A 124 -0.95 -2.82 -0.89
CA LEU A 124 -0.82 -3.26 -2.27
C LEU A 124 -0.57 -4.76 -2.26
N GLY A 125 -1.49 -5.52 -2.85
CA GLY A 125 -1.29 -6.94 -3.11
C GLY A 125 -0.17 -7.17 -4.13
N PRO A 126 0.41 -8.38 -4.15
CA PRO A 126 1.36 -8.74 -5.20
C PRO A 126 0.67 -8.68 -6.57
N GLY A 127 1.43 -8.40 -7.62
CA GLY A 127 0.99 -8.69 -8.99
C GLY A 127 1.19 -10.16 -9.33
N LEU A 128 0.69 -10.61 -10.49
CA LEU A 128 0.84 -11.98 -10.97
C LEU A 128 2.17 -12.20 -11.72
N GLY A 129 2.82 -11.12 -12.17
CA GLY A 129 3.87 -11.15 -13.18
C GLY A 129 5.15 -11.93 -12.82
N GLY A 130 5.36 -12.25 -11.52
CA GLY A 130 6.49 -13.07 -11.07
C GLY A 130 6.13 -14.49 -10.66
N ASP A 131 4.86 -14.77 -10.42
CA ASP A 131 4.40 -16.05 -9.89
C ASP A 131 4.20 -17.06 -11.03
N LYS A 132 4.43 -18.34 -10.74
CA LYS A 132 4.19 -19.39 -11.75
C LYS A 132 2.72 -19.74 -11.80
N ILE A 133 2.16 -19.87 -13.00
CA ILE A 133 0.79 -20.34 -13.17
C ILE A 133 0.76 -21.84 -12.84
N ARG A 134 -0.07 -22.20 -11.87
CA ARG A 134 -0.34 -23.59 -11.47
C ARG A 134 -1.51 -24.20 -12.24
N GLY A 135 -2.48 -23.38 -12.63
CA GLY A 135 -3.66 -23.80 -13.38
C GLY A 135 -4.21 -22.70 -14.25
N ALA A 136 -4.75 -23.07 -15.41
CA ALA A 136 -5.44 -22.18 -16.31
C ALA A 136 -6.71 -22.88 -16.83
N HIS A 137 -7.82 -22.16 -16.87
CA HIS A 137 -9.10 -22.67 -17.39
C HIS A 137 -9.73 -21.64 -18.31
N VAL A 138 -10.41 -22.12 -19.35
CA VAL A 138 -11.14 -21.26 -20.29
C VAL A 138 -12.57 -21.76 -20.39
N VAL A 139 -13.51 -20.90 -20.03
CA VAL A 139 -14.94 -21.24 -20.01
C VAL A 139 -15.68 -20.32 -20.97
N LYS A 140 -16.44 -20.90 -21.90
CA LYS A 140 -17.33 -20.11 -22.77
C LYS A 140 -18.47 -19.53 -21.93
N THR A 141 -18.67 -18.21 -21.99
CA THR A 141 -19.74 -17.51 -21.25
C THR A 141 -20.84 -16.96 -22.15
N GLY A 142 -20.58 -16.85 -23.45
CA GLY A 142 -21.53 -16.36 -24.44
C GLY A 142 -21.14 -16.79 -25.85
N THR A 143 -21.85 -16.29 -26.87
CA THR A 143 -21.52 -16.59 -28.28
C THR A 143 -20.16 -16.08 -28.70
N ARG A 144 -19.71 -14.96 -28.12
CA ARG A 144 -18.49 -14.22 -28.48
C ARG A 144 -17.64 -13.84 -27.27
N THR A 145 -17.89 -14.47 -26.12
CA THR A 145 -17.19 -14.18 -24.85
C THR A 145 -16.76 -15.46 -24.16
N MET A 146 -15.58 -15.41 -23.54
CA MET A 146 -15.03 -16.46 -22.69
C MET A 146 -14.46 -15.87 -21.41
N LEU A 147 -14.48 -16.63 -20.33
CA LEU A 147 -13.83 -16.35 -19.06
C LEU A 147 -12.53 -17.16 -19.01
N VAL A 148 -11.41 -16.46 -18.79
CA VAL A 148 -10.11 -17.08 -18.52
C VAL A 148 -9.87 -16.98 -17.02
N VAL A 149 -9.61 -18.13 -16.39
CA VAL A 149 -9.28 -18.22 -14.97
C VAL A 149 -7.85 -18.71 -14.82
N LEU A 150 -7.01 -17.94 -14.13
CA LEU A 150 -5.62 -18.29 -13.85
C LEU A 150 -5.43 -18.49 -12.36
N VAL A 151 -4.69 -19.52 -11.97
CA VAL A 151 -4.33 -19.82 -10.58
C VAL A 151 -2.81 -19.89 -10.50
N THR A 152 -2.21 -19.10 -9.62
CA THR A 152 -0.75 -19.10 -9.38
C THR A 152 -0.32 -20.10 -8.31
N ASP A 153 0.98 -20.36 -8.19
CA ASP A 153 1.56 -21.20 -7.14
C ASP A 153 1.44 -20.62 -5.73
N ASN A 154 1.35 -19.29 -5.59
CA ASN A 154 1.04 -18.60 -4.33
C ASN A 154 -0.47 -18.52 -4.00
N GLY A 155 -1.33 -19.13 -4.84
CA GLY A 155 -2.77 -19.25 -4.60
C GLY A 155 -3.58 -18.01 -4.98
N GLN A 156 -3.02 -17.04 -5.70
CA GLN A 156 -3.81 -15.98 -6.31
C GLN A 156 -4.64 -16.53 -7.47
N VAL A 157 -5.82 -15.94 -7.66
CA VAL A 157 -6.74 -16.28 -8.75
C VAL A 157 -7.06 -15.02 -9.54
N SER A 158 -6.81 -15.05 -10.85
CA SER A 158 -7.26 -14.02 -11.81
C SER A 158 -8.45 -14.51 -12.60
N GLN A 159 -9.36 -13.60 -12.93
CA GLN A 159 -10.56 -13.86 -13.71
C GLN A 159 -10.75 -12.76 -14.74
N ASP A 160 -10.58 -13.10 -16.02
CA ASP A 160 -10.58 -12.15 -17.11
C ASP A 160 -11.60 -12.54 -18.18
N ILE A 161 -12.49 -11.60 -18.53
CA ILE A 161 -13.45 -11.79 -19.62
C ILE A 161 -12.80 -11.34 -20.93
N VAL A 162 -12.76 -12.25 -21.90
CA VAL A 162 -12.22 -12.01 -23.24
C VAL A 162 -13.36 -12.02 -24.24
N SER A 163 -13.53 -10.89 -24.94
CA SER A 163 -14.48 -10.74 -26.05
C SER A 163 -13.78 -10.92 -27.39
N VAL A 164 -14.37 -11.69 -28.29
CA VAL A 164 -13.83 -11.99 -29.62
C VAL A 164 -14.71 -11.46 -30.75
N GLY A 165 -14.10 -11.32 -31.93
CA GLY A 165 -14.72 -10.75 -33.14
C GLY A 165 -15.64 -11.68 -33.92
N ASP A 166 -15.64 -12.98 -33.63
CA ASP A 166 -16.44 -13.99 -34.30
C ASP A 166 -17.12 -14.91 -33.29
N ASP A 167 -18.10 -15.70 -33.73
CA ASP A 167 -18.69 -16.72 -32.87
C ASP A 167 -17.64 -17.72 -32.42
N LEU A 168 -17.76 -18.19 -31.18
CA LEU A 168 -16.87 -19.16 -30.54
C LEU A 168 -17.51 -20.56 -30.57
N PRO A 169 -17.16 -21.44 -31.53
CA PRO A 169 -17.47 -22.86 -31.41
C PRO A 169 -16.85 -23.45 -30.16
N GLU A 170 -17.52 -24.41 -29.52
CA GLU A 170 -16.96 -25.12 -28.36
C GLU A 170 -15.65 -25.84 -28.68
N ALA A 171 -15.51 -26.35 -29.91
CA ALA A 171 -14.27 -26.97 -30.39
C ALA A 171 -13.09 -25.98 -30.35
N THR A 172 -13.31 -24.73 -30.76
CA THR A 172 -12.29 -23.67 -30.72
C THR A 172 -11.94 -23.30 -29.28
N VAL A 173 -12.93 -23.21 -28.38
CA VAL A 173 -12.68 -22.94 -26.95
C VAL A 173 -11.84 -24.04 -26.31
N THR A 174 -12.14 -25.30 -26.63
CA THR A 174 -11.38 -26.47 -26.14
C THR A 174 -9.94 -26.45 -26.66
N GLU A 175 -9.74 -26.10 -27.94
CA GLU A 175 -8.40 -25.96 -28.52
C GLU A 175 -7.62 -24.82 -27.86
N VAL A 176 -8.26 -23.68 -27.65
CA VAL A 176 -7.69 -22.51 -26.96
C VAL A 176 -7.32 -22.84 -25.52
N GLU A 177 -8.19 -23.53 -24.78
CA GLU A 177 -7.91 -23.97 -23.40
C GLU A 177 -6.66 -24.84 -23.35
N ARG A 178 -6.56 -25.85 -24.22
CA ARG A 178 -5.38 -26.74 -24.27
C ARG A 178 -4.10 -25.95 -24.53
N LEU A 179 -4.12 -25.04 -25.50
CA LEU A 179 -2.95 -24.23 -25.86
C LEU A 179 -2.55 -23.26 -24.72
N ILE A 180 -3.52 -22.66 -24.05
CA ILE A 180 -3.30 -21.79 -22.90
C ILE A 180 -2.69 -22.56 -21.73
N VAL A 181 -3.20 -23.76 -21.43
CA VAL A 181 -2.63 -24.62 -20.40
C VAL A 181 -1.19 -24.99 -20.73
N ASP A 182 -0.91 -25.41 -21.97
CA ASP A 182 0.44 -25.79 -22.43
C ASP A 182 1.45 -24.62 -22.38
N LEU A 183 0.98 -23.39 -22.58
CA LEU A 183 1.83 -22.19 -22.60
C LEU A 183 2.04 -21.59 -21.21
N LEU A 184 0.99 -21.54 -20.38
CA LEU A 184 1.02 -20.83 -19.09
C LEU A 184 1.46 -21.72 -17.93
N VAL A 185 0.98 -22.98 -17.85
CA VAL A 185 1.23 -23.80 -16.66
C VAL A 185 2.73 -24.06 -16.49
N GLY A 186 3.22 -23.83 -15.27
CA GLY A 186 4.63 -23.93 -14.90
C GLY A 186 5.49 -22.69 -15.18
N HIS A 187 4.92 -21.67 -15.82
CA HIS A 187 5.63 -20.46 -16.25
C HIS A 187 4.98 -19.20 -15.67
N SER A 188 5.75 -18.12 -15.62
CA SER A 188 5.21 -16.78 -15.36
C SER A 188 4.55 -16.21 -16.61
N ILE A 189 3.69 -15.19 -16.45
CA ILE A 189 3.03 -14.51 -17.58
C ILE A 189 4.04 -13.96 -18.60
N PRO A 190 5.16 -13.30 -18.20
CA PRO A 190 6.17 -12.82 -19.15
C PRO A 190 6.84 -13.96 -19.93
N GLU A 191 7.20 -15.06 -19.26
CA GLU A 191 7.79 -16.24 -19.92
C GLU A 191 6.82 -16.88 -20.92
N ALA A 192 5.54 -16.99 -20.55
CA ALA A 192 4.51 -17.54 -21.43
C ALA A 192 4.27 -16.65 -22.67
N ALA A 193 4.29 -15.33 -22.50
CA ALA A 193 4.19 -14.38 -23.61
C ALA A 193 5.39 -14.49 -24.56
N GLN A 194 6.61 -14.65 -24.03
CA GLN A 194 7.79 -14.91 -24.84
C GLN A 194 7.68 -16.25 -25.61
N ARG A 195 7.28 -17.32 -24.93
CA ARG A 195 7.06 -18.64 -25.56
C ARG A 195 6.02 -18.58 -26.66
N PHE A 196 4.94 -17.83 -26.47
CA PHE A 196 3.90 -17.63 -27.48
C PHE A 196 4.43 -16.88 -28.71
N ALA A 197 5.34 -15.90 -28.52
CA ALA A 197 5.98 -15.20 -29.63
C ALA A 197 6.98 -16.08 -30.41
N GLU A 198 7.68 -16.98 -29.71
CA GLU A 198 8.69 -17.88 -30.29
C GLU A 198 8.09 -19.13 -30.95
N GLN A 199 6.99 -19.64 -30.43
CA GLN A 199 6.26 -20.74 -31.05
C GLN A 199 5.39 -20.20 -32.18
N SER A 200 5.68 -20.58 -33.43
CA SER A 200 4.68 -20.53 -34.51
C SER A 200 3.78 -21.74 -34.33
N PRO A 201 2.61 -21.60 -33.67
CA PRO A 201 1.81 -22.78 -33.41
C PRO A 201 1.10 -23.10 -34.74
N GLY A 202 1.03 -24.38 -35.11
CA GLY A 202 0.38 -24.86 -36.34
C GLY A 202 -1.15 -24.73 -36.29
N VAL A 203 -1.64 -23.57 -35.84
CA VAL A 203 -3.02 -23.26 -35.55
C VAL A 203 -3.61 -22.42 -36.66
N THR A 204 -4.94 -22.45 -36.75
CA THR A 204 -5.66 -21.60 -37.68
C THR A 204 -5.43 -20.11 -37.35
N PRO A 205 -5.48 -19.20 -38.35
CA PRO A 205 -5.40 -17.76 -38.10
C PRO A 205 -6.46 -17.27 -37.09
N ALA A 206 -7.64 -17.89 -37.08
CA ALA A 206 -8.71 -17.55 -36.14
C ALA A 206 -8.34 -17.90 -34.70
N THR A 207 -7.82 -19.13 -34.45
CA THR A 207 -7.38 -19.52 -33.11
C THR A 207 -6.20 -18.66 -32.63
N ARG A 208 -5.28 -18.30 -33.55
CA ARG A 208 -4.16 -17.40 -33.23
C ARG A 208 -4.63 -16.02 -32.78
N ALA A 209 -5.59 -15.42 -33.48
CA ALA A 209 -6.15 -14.12 -33.11
C ALA A 209 -6.83 -14.16 -31.73
N ILE A 210 -7.50 -15.27 -31.39
CA ILE A 210 -8.10 -15.46 -30.06
C ILE A 210 -7.00 -15.54 -28.98
N LEU A 211 -5.93 -16.31 -29.21
CA LEU A 211 -4.82 -16.42 -28.27
C LEU A 211 -4.11 -15.08 -28.07
N GLU A 212 -3.84 -14.33 -29.14
CA GLU A 212 -3.28 -12.97 -29.07
C GLU A 212 -4.16 -12.07 -28.18
N ARG A 213 -5.48 -12.15 -28.36
CA ARG A 213 -6.43 -11.38 -27.56
C ARG A 213 -6.44 -11.81 -26.08
N VAL A 214 -6.33 -13.11 -25.81
CA VAL A 214 -6.23 -13.62 -24.43
C VAL A 214 -4.95 -13.13 -23.77
N PHE A 215 -3.80 -13.26 -24.44
CA PHE A 215 -2.52 -12.78 -23.90
C PHE A 215 -2.52 -11.26 -23.68
N GLU A 216 -3.11 -10.48 -24.59
CA GLU A 216 -3.27 -9.03 -24.42
C GLU A 216 -4.07 -8.71 -23.16
N VAL A 217 -5.18 -9.40 -22.92
CA VAL A 217 -6.01 -9.20 -21.73
C VAL A 217 -5.26 -9.61 -20.46
N ILE A 218 -4.62 -10.79 -20.44
CA ILE A 218 -3.86 -11.28 -19.28
C ILE A 218 -2.72 -10.32 -18.92
N VAL A 219 -1.92 -9.90 -19.89
CA VAL A 219 -0.79 -8.97 -19.67
C VAL A 219 -1.29 -7.61 -19.18
N ARG A 220 -2.38 -7.11 -19.75
CA ARG A 220 -2.97 -5.85 -19.30
C ARG A 220 -3.49 -5.94 -17.88
N SER A 221 -4.15 -7.04 -17.51
CA SER A 221 -4.68 -7.27 -16.16
C SER A 221 -3.57 -7.43 -15.13
N ASP A 222 -2.46 -8.12 -15.47
CA ASP A 222 -1.28 -8.18 -14.61
C ASP A 222 -0.65 -6.80 -14.36
N GLN A 223 -0.56 -5.97 -15.40
CA GLN A 223 0.01 -4.62 -15.28
C GLN A 223 -0.93 -3.61 -14.60
N SER A 224 -2.24 -3.79 -14.74
CA SER A 224 -3.24 -2.80 -14.30
C SER A 224 -3.83 -3.09 -12.92
N THR A 225 -3.69 -4.30 -12.38
CA THR A 225 -4.52 -4.72 -11.25
C THR A 225 -3.71 -5.36 -10.12
N ARG A 226 -2.76 -4.60 -9.55
CA ARG A 226 -2.37 -4.87 -8.17
C ARG A 226 -3.61 -4.67 -7.31
N GLN A 227 -4.09 -5.73 -6.68
CA GLN A 227 -5.25 -5.64 -5.81
C GLN A 227 -4.94 -4.66 -4.68
N ILE A 228 -5.72 -3.59 -4.58
CA ILE A 228 -5.57 -2.59 -3.53
C ILE A 228 -6.55 -2.93 -2.42
N TYR A 229 -6.03 -3.12 -1.23
CA TYR A 229 -6.82 -3.34 -0.03
C TYR A 229 -6.82 -2.06 0.77
N ILE A 230 -8.00 -1.50 1.00
CA ILE A 230 -8.17 -0.25 1.75
C ILE A 230 -8.98 -0.55 3.03
N GLY A 231 -8.48 -0.08 4.16
CA GLY A 231 -9.11 -0.23 5.47
C GLY A 231 -9.21 1.11 6.18
N GLY A 232 -10.22 1.27 7.04
CA GLY A 232 -10.39 2.48 7.86
C GLY A 232 -10.77 3.74 7.09
N THR A 233 -11.36 3.65 5.89
CA THR A 233 -11.81 4.82 5.10
C THR A 233 -12.77 5.72 5.88
N ALA A 234 -13.65 5.14 6.71
CA ALA A 234 -14.54 5.90 7.59
C ALA A 234 -13.81 6.80 8.60
N ARG A 235 -12.54 6.50 8.93
CA ARG A 235 -11.71 7.30 9.85
C ARG A 235 -11.21 8.59 9.20
N MET A 236 -11.23 8.71 7.87
CA MET A 236 -10.82 9.94 7.17
C MET A 236 -11.60 11.16 7.63
N THR A 237 -12.88 11.00 7.98
CA THR A 237 -13.75 12.07 8.45
C THR A 237 -13.38 12.59 9.85
N SER A 238 -12.74 11.74 10.66
CA SER A 238 -12.28 12.09 12.01
C SER A 238 -10.84 12.61 12.05
N VAL A 239 -10.01 12.22 11.07
CA VAL A 239 -8.59 12.60 11.04
C VAL A 239 -8.37 13.97 10.41
N TRP A 240 -9.22 14.38 9.45
CA TRP A 240 -9.08 15.66 8.76
C TRP A 240 -10.25 16.57 9.08
N GLU A 241 -10.01 17.58 9.92
CA GLU A 241 -10.97 18.66 10.17
C GLU A 241 -11.20 19.51 8.91
N ASP A 242 -10.26 19.49 7.97
CA ASP A 242 -10.33 20.18 6.69
C ASP A 242 -10.83 19.25 5.57
N PHE A 243 -12.11 19.39 5.22
CA PHE A 243 -12.76 18.67 4.11
C PHE A 243 -12.05 18.88 2.75
N SER A 244 -11.27 19.95 2.57
CA SER A 244 -10.49 20.15 1.35
C SER A 244 -9.32 19.17 1.22
N ALA A 245 -8.80 18.65 2.33
CA ALA A 245 -7.82 17.57 2.33
C ALA A 245 -8.45 16.24 1.90
N VAL A 246 -9.70 15.99 2.30
CA VAL A 246 -10.46 14.77 1.91
C VAL A 246 -10.69 14.75 0.40
N ASN A 247 -11.13 15.87 -0.20
CA ASN A 247 -11.38 15.94 -1.65
C ASN A 247 -10.12 15.70 -2.49
N ARG A 248 -8.95 16.19 -2.06
CA ARG A 248 -7.68 15.96 -2.79
C ARG A 248 -7.28 14.48 -2.88
N VAL A 249 -7.74 13.65 -1.94
CA VAL A 249 -7.46 12.20 -1.95
C VAL A 249 -8.52 11.42 -2.73
N LEU A 250 -9.73 11.96 -2.87
CA LEU A 250 -10.81 11.36 -3.66
C LEU A 250 -10.69 11.64 -5.18
N GLU A 251 -9.85 12.58 -5.59
CA GLU A 251 -9.61 12.94 -7.00
C GLU A 251 -8.54 12.08 -7.71
N VAL A 252 -7.98 11.07 -7.03
CA VAL A 252 -7.01 10.11 -7.59
C VAL A 252 -7.68 8.75 -7.84
#